data_AF-A0A8H5ZIH9-F1
#
_entry.id   AF-A0A8H5ZIH9-F1
#
_cell.length_a   1.000
_cell.length_b   1.000
_cell.length_c   1.000
_cell.angle_alpha   90.00
_cell.angle_beta   90.00
_cell.angle_gamma   90.00
#
_symmetry.space_group_name_H-M   'P 1'
#
loop_
_entity.id
_entity.type
_entity.pdbx_description
1 polymer ?
#
loop_
_entity_poly.entity_id
_entity_poly.type
_entity_poly.pdbx_seq_one_letter_code
_entity_poly.pdbx_strand_id
1 'polypeptide(L)'
;MRAIQRSFTLLGWAVAFATCVSGSPKRYEPPDVIHSIAQRAKADLIDLGAVPGLDLSSTLESIASTYADAVTSKLSARAVSNLTGLIDVHAHCVPDWYRAIVPRTGGNPTPSWNVTGHLDFMASQSISQAVLAFSAPGANVYPGDQAATIALARLINEQSAAFARAYPDKFTFYAVVPLPYTPNAIAEATYALDTLGAAGIALYSNFEGRYLGDSAFKPFFEAMNARGSSQIIYVHPTTPYIRVNGTLIEANPTVYPTGNIEFYFETARLLAYDISTTNLFFGTDFPYAPIFTYGPSLIGIQTSPFVTNAERSGIFAQNARRLFGERIPL
;
A
#
# COMPACT_ATOMS: atom_id res chain seq x y z
N MET A 1 46.06 8.62 -34.88
CA MET A 1 44.71 9.14 -34.59
C MET A 1 43.76 8.71 -35.70
N ARG A 2 43.01 7.63 -35.49
CA ARG A 2 41.96 7.14 -36.40
C ARG A 2 40.66 7.06 -35.60
N ALA A 3 39.65 7.80 -36.05
CA ALA A 3 38.31 7.77 -35.50
C ALA A 3 37.63 6.44 -35.87
N ILE A 4 37.03 5.78 -34.88
CA ILE A 4 36.18 4.60 -35.09
C ILE A 4 34.74 5.07 -34.89
N GLN A 5 34.01 5.22 -35.99
CA GLN A 5 32.54 5.27 -36.00
C GLN A 5 32.01 3.91 -35.52
N ARG A 6 31.14 3.93 -34.51
CA ARG A 6 30.24 2.82 -34.22
C ARG A 6 28.81 3.29 -34.48
N SER A 7 28.23 2.78 -35.56
CA SER A 7 26.83 2.91 -35.90
C SER A 7 25.98 2.13 -34.88
N PHE A 8 25.04 2.82 -34.22
CA PHE A 8 23.94 2.18 -33.52
C PHE A 8 22.67 2.36 -34.35
N THR A 9 22.17 1.26 -34.88
CA THR A 9 20.83 1.14 -35.47
C THR A 9 19.79 1.31 -34.36
N LEU A 10 19.06 2.41 -34.39
CA LEU A 10 17.85 2.64 -33.59
C LEU A 10 16.72 1.77 -34.15
N LEU A 11 16.37 0.70 -33.45
CA LEU A 11 15.09 0.02 -33.65
C LEU A 11 14.03 0.84 -32.91
N GLY A 12 13.22 1.59 -33.67
CA GLY A 12 12.18 2.45 -33.13
C GLY A 12 11.08 1.64 -32.45
N TRP A 13 10.97 1.77 -31.13
CA TRP A 13 9.75 1.44 -30.41
C TRP A 13 8.86 2.67 -30.43
N ALA A 14 7.75 2.59 -31.18
CA ALA A 14 6.72 3.60 -31.17
C ALA A 14 6.03 3.59 -29.80
N VAL A 15 6.39 4.52 -28.92
CA VAL A 15 5.65 4.80 -27.69
C VAL A 15 4.42 5.61 -28.09
N ALA A 16 3.26 4.95 -28.11
CA ALA A 16 1.98 5.63 -28.20
C ALA A 16 1.76 6.42 -26.89
N PHE A 17 1.94 7.73 -26.94
CA PHE A 17 1.51 8.63 -25.87
C PHE A 17 -0.02 8.64 -25.85
N ALA A 18 -0.62 7.89 -24.94
CA ALA A 18 -2.00 8.11 -24.55
C ALA A 18 -2.04 9.38 -23.70
N THR A 19 -2.67 10.43 -24.23
CA THR A 19 -2.95 11.67 -23.51
C THR A 19 -3.85 11.35 -22.31
N CYS A 20 -3.33 11.52 -21.08
CA CYS A 20 -4.14 11.49 -19.88
C CYS A 20 -5.11 12.66 -19.89
N VAL A 21 -6.40 12.36 -20.08
CA VAL A 21 -7.49 13.30 -19.80
C VAL A 21 -7.64 13.37 -18.28
N SER A 22 -7.42 14.54 -17.71
CA SER A 22 -7.79 14.89 -16.34
C SER A 22 -9.30 14.78 -16.19
N GLY A 23 -9.75 13.80 -15.43
CA GLY A 23 -11.15 13.57 -15.09
C GLY A 23 -11.24 13.01 -13.68
N SER A 24 -12.15 13.57 -12.90
CA SER A 24 -12.60 13.17 -11.56
C SER A 24 -12.53 11.66 -11.25
N PRO A 25 -12.33 11.25 -9.97
CA PRO A 25 -11.99 9.87 -9.62
C PRO A 25 -13.06 8.88 -10.12
N LYS A 26 -12.57 7.83 -10.78
CA LYS A 26 -13.31 6.74 -11.44
C LYS A 26 -14.39 6.15 -10.52
N ARG A 27 -15.65 6.57 -10.69
CA ARG A 27 -16.87 5.95 -10.13
C ARG A 27 -17.28 4.63 -10.81
N TYR A 28 -16.41 4.01 -11.61
CA TYR A 28 -16.78 2.91 -12.49
C TYR A 28 -16.61 1.55 -11.80
N GLU A 29 -17.73 0.90 -11.52
CA GLU A 29 -17.81 -0.53 -11.23
C GLU A 29 -18.01 -1.27 -12.57
N PRO A 30 -17.22 -2.32 -12.88
CA PRO A 30 -17.54 -3.20 -14.00
C PRO A 30 -18.86 -3.93 -13.73
N PRO A 31 -19.75 -4.11 -14.73
CA PRO A 31 -21.01 -4.86 -14.58
C PRO A 31 -20.82 -6.30 -14.09
N ASP A 32 -19.61 -6.84 -14.25
CA ASP A 32 -19.16 -8.12 -13.72
C ASP A 32 -17.72 -7.99 -13.22
N VAL A 33 -17.57 -7.73 -11.91
CA VAL A 33 -16.27 -7.54 -11.24
C VAL A 33 -15.39 -8.79 -11.41
N ILE A 34 -15.95 -9.98 -11.17
CA ILE A 34 -15.24 -11.26 -11.18
C ILE A 34 -14.70 -11.53 -12.59
N HIS A 35 -15.55 -11.42 -13.61
CA HIS A 35 -15.14 -11.60 -15.00
C HIS A 35 -14.06 -10.62 -15.41
N SER A 36 -14.20 -9.35 -15.00
CA SER A 36 -13.24 -8.31 -15.34
C SER A 36 -11.86 -8.55 -14.71
N ILE A 37 -11.81 -9.02 -13.46
CA ILE A 37 -10.56 -9.40 -12.80
C ILE A 37 -9.91 -10.57 -13.55
N ALA A 38 -10.69 -11.63 -13.83
CA ALA A 38 -10.19 -12.81 -14.53
C ALA A 38 -9.68 -12.47 -15.95
N GLN A 39 -10.40 -11.61 -16.68
CA GLN A 39 -10.00 -11.19 -18.02
C GLN A 39 -8.68 -10.40 -18.01
N ARG A 40 -8.51 -9.46 -17.07
CA ARG A 40 -7.28 -8.68 -16.95
C ARG A 40 -6.09 -9.52 -16.49
N ALA A 41 -6.29 -10.40 -15.50
CA ALA A 41 -5.27 -11.35 -15.09
C ALA A 41 -4.83 -12.25 -16.25
N LYS A 42 -5.78 -12.77 -17.04
CA LYS A 42 -5.50 -13.56 -18.25
C LYS A 42 -4.73 -12.76 -19.31
N ALA A 43 -5.08 -11.49 -19.52
CA ALA A 43 -4.38 -10.62 -20.47
C ALA A 43 -2.92 -10.38 -20.06
N ASP A 44 -2.66 -10.33 -18.75
CA ASP A 44 -1.33 -10.17 -18.17
C ASP A 44 -0.60 -11.52 -17.93
N LEU A 45 -1.18 -12.64 -18.39
CA LEU A 45 -0.65 -14.00 -18.22
C LEU A 45 -0.46 -14.42 -16.75
N ILE A 46 -1.35 -13.95 -15.87
CA ILE A 46 -1.36 -14.26 -14.44
C ILE A 46 -2.37 -15.39 -14.17
N ASP A 47 -1.89 -16.50 -13.61
CA ASP A 47 -2.75 -17.56 -13.08
C ASP A 47 -3.15 -17.24 -11.63
N LEU A 48 -4.36 -16.72 -11.43
CA LEU A 48 -4.88 -16.42 -10.09
C LEU A 48 -5.04 -17.66 -9.21
N GLY A 49 -5.10 -18.86 -9.80
CA GLY A 49 -5.18 -20.13 -9.07
C GLY A 49 -3.84 -20.61 -8.51
N ALA A 50 -2.74 -19.92 -8.82
CA ALA A 50 -1.40 -20.32 -8.38
C ALA A 50 -1.15 -20.14 -6.87
N VAL A 51 -2.04 -19.44 -6.13
CA VAL A 51 -1.87 -19.16 -4.70
C VAL A 51 -2.18 -20.42 -3.86
N PRO A 52 -1.20 -21.02 -3.16
CA PRO A 52 -1.42 -22.25 -2.42
C PRO A 52 -2.43 -22.12 -1.29
N GLY A 53 -3.45 -22.98 -1.29
CA GLY A 53 -4.46 -23.06 -0.24
C GLY A 53 -5.53 -21.96 -0.29
N LEU A 54 -5.50 -21.09 -1.30
CA LEU A 54 -6.50 -20.05 -1.50
C LEU A 54 -7.76 -20.62 -2.18
N ASP A 55 -8.93 -20.33 -1.63
CA ASP A 55 -10.20 -20.48 -2.37
C ASP A 55 -10.39 -19.27 -3.29
N LEU A 56 -10.02 -19.43 -4.57
CA LEU A 56 -10.10 -18.36 -5.55
C LEU A 56 -11.54 -17.89 -5.78
N SER A 57 -12.53 -18.78 -5.77
CA SER A 57 -13.92 -18.40 -6.04
C SER A 57 -14.45 -17.51 -4.92
N SER A 58 -14.28 -17.95 -3.67
CA SER A 58 -14.66 -17.19 -2.48
C SER A 58 -13.90 -15.85 -2.39
N THR A 59 -12.62 -15.83 -2.79
CA THR A 59 -11.82 -14.60 -2.83
C THR A 59 -12.38 -13.59 -3.83
N LEU A 60 -12.69 -14.02 -5.05
CA LEU A 60 -13.26 -13.14 -6.08
C LEU A 60 -14.67 -12.66 -5.71
N GLU A 61 -15.47 -13.51 -5.08
CA GLU A 61 -16.77 -13.14 -4.51
C GLU A 61 -16.63 -12.09 -3.41
N SER A 62 -15.65 -12.22 -2.52
CA SER A 62 -15.36 -11.22 -1.47
C SER A 62 -14.94 -9.86 -2.04
N ILE A 63 -14.17 -9.85 -3.13
CA ILE A 63 -13.81 -8.61 -3.84
C ILE A 63 -15.07 -7.99 -4.46
N ALA A 64 -15.92 -8.79 -5.11
CA ALA A 64 -17.15 -8.31 -5.73
C ALA A 64 -18.17 -7.80 -4.69
N SER A 65 -18.32 -8.49 -3.56
CA SER A 65 -19.28 -8.10 -2.51
C SER A 65 -18.93 -6.78 -1.84
N THR A 66 -17.66 -6.37 -1.86
CA THR A 66 -17.19 -5.07 -1.35
C THR A 66 -17.99 -3.89 -1.94
N TYR A 67 -18.38 -3.98 -3.21
CA TYR A 67 -19.19 -2.96 -3.88
C TYR A 67 -20.67 -3.01 -3.44
N ALA A 68 -21.25 -4.21 -3.32
CA ALA A 68 -22.62 -4.40 -2.86
C ALA A 68 -22.84 -3.94 -1.40
N ASP A 69 -21.86 -4.20 -0.53
CA ASP A 69 -21.87 -3.78 0.86
C ASP A 69 -21.84 -2.25 0.99
N ALA A 70 -21.16 -1.54 0.09
CA ALA A 70 -21.16 -0.07 0.07
C ALA A 70 -22.52 0.51 -0.35
N VAL A 71 -23.25 -0.14 -1.25
CA VAL A 71 -24.60 0.29 -1.66
C VAL A 71 -25.62 0.05 -0.55
N THR A 72 -25.50 -1.06 0.19
CA THR A 72 -26.45 -1.46 1.24
C THR A 72 -26.14 -0.84 2.59
N SER A 73 -24.85 -0.57 2.88
CA SER A 73 -24.46 0.17 4.06
C SER A 73 -24.93 1.62 3.93
N LYS A 74 -26.13 1.87 4.47
CA LYS A 74 -26.45 3.18 5.05
C LYS A 74 -25.51 3.37 6.25
N LEU A 75 -24.23 3.61 5.97
CA LEU A 75 -23.23 3.90 6.98
C LEU A 75 -23.81 4.98 7.86
N SER A 76 -23.90 4.66 9.14
CA SER A 76 -24.71 5.41 10.08
C SER A 76 -24.39 6.88 9.92
N ALA A 77 -25.44 7.67 9.66
CA ALA A 77 -25.40 9.11 9.75
C ALA A 77 -25.22 9.51 11.23
N ARG A 78 -24.17 9.01 11.89
CA ARG A 78 -23.56 9.71 13.00
C ARG A 78 -22.93 10.95 12.39
N ALA A 79 -23.77 11.97 12.34
CA ALA A 79 -23.38 13.35 12.14
C ALA A 79 -22.23 13.64 13.08
N VAL A 80 -21.02 13.73 12.53
CA VAL A 80 -19.89 14.31 13.26
C VAL A 80 -19.68 15.70 12.71
N SER A 81 -20.57 16.60 13.12
CA SER A 81 -20.28 18.02 13.11
C SER A 81 -19.10 18.27 14.06
N ASN A 82 -18.04 18.93 13.54
CA ASN A 82 -16.72 19.19 14.13
C ASN A 82 -15.67 18.05 14.04
N LEU A 83 -15.32 17.61 12.83
CA LEU A 83 -14.11 16.80 12.61
C LEU A 83 -13.00 17.62 11.95
N THR A 84 -11.85 17.75 12.60
CA THR A 84 -10.66 18.40 12.05
C THR A 84 -9.89 17.46 11.12
N GLY A 85 -10.43 17.18 9.93
CA GLY A 85 -9.74 16.80 8.69
C GLY A 85 -8.41 16.02 8.71
N LEU A 86 -8.19 15.05 9.63
CA LEU A 86 -6.94 14.27 9.63
C LEU A 86 -6.90 13.34 8.41
N ILE A 87 -5.72 13.17 7.84
CA ILE A 87 -5.43 12.22 6.75
C ILE A 87 -4.42 11.21 7.28
N ASP A 88 -4.87 9.97 7.39
CA ASP A 88 -4.05 8.85 7.81
C ASP A 88 -3.33 8.23 6.60
N VAL A 89 -2.02 8.40 6.51
CA VAL A 89 -1.23 7.87 5.37
C VAL A 89 -0.68 6.47 5.61
N HIS A 90 -0.98 5.87 6.77
CA HIS A 90 -0.51 4.55 7.18
C HIS A 90 -1.62 3.85 7.96
N ALA A 91 -2.53 3.22 7.23
CA ALA A 91 -3.51 2.30 7.78
C ALA A 91 -3.56 1.04 6.92
N HIS A 92 -4.01 -0.06 7.50
CA HIS A 92 -4.06 -1.36 6.87
C HIS A 92 -5.48 -1.85 6.61
N CYS A 93 -5.62 -2.68 5.58
CA CYS A 93 -6.78 -3.53 5.38
C CYS A 93 -6.37 -4.98 5.51
N VAL A 94 -7.25 -5.80 6.09
CA VAL A 94 -7.00 -7.24 6.29
C VAL A 94 -8.25 -8.00 5.87
N PRO A 95 -8.41 -8.30 4.58
CA PRO A 95 -9.49 -9.14 4.08
C PRO A 95 -9.45 -10.53 4.75
N ASP A 96 -10.63 -11.10 5.04
CA ASP A 96 -10.74 -12.39 5.73
C ASP A 96 -10.05 -13.53 4.95
N TRP A 97 -10.14 -13.51 3.61
CA TRP A 97 -9.46 -14.49 2.76
C TRP A 97 -7.93 -14.43 2.91
N TYR A 98 -7.36 -13.23 3.06
CA TYR A 98 -5.92 -13.07 3.27
C TYR A 98 -5.52 -13.51 4.66
N ARG A 99 -6.31 -13.16 5.68
CA ARG A 99 -6.11 -13.62 7.06
C ARG A 99 -6.16 -15.14 7.18
N ALA A 100 -6.96 -15.82 6.35
CA ALA A 100 -7.04 -17.28 6.33
C ALA A 100 -5.73 -17.93 5.85
N ILE A 101 -5.08 -17.38 4.81
CA ILE A 101 -3.79 -17.87 4.31
C ILE A 101 -2.60 -17.37 5.14
N VAL A 102 -2.71 -16.20 5.80
CA VAL A 102 -1.69 -15.62 6.69
C VAL A 102 -2.29 -15.39 8.09
N PRO A 103 -2.47 -16.43 8.91
CA PRO A 103 -3.08 -16.31 10.23
C PRO A 103 -2.17 -15.63 11.26
N ARG A 104 -0.87 -15.49 10.97
CA ARG A 104 0.09 -14.80 11.83
C ARG A 104 0.98 -13.86 11.01
N THR A 105 1.21 -12.68 11.55
CA THR A 105 2.06 -11.62 11.00
C THR A 105 3.07 -11.19 12.05
N GLY A 106 4.37 -11.17 11.75
CA GLY A 106 5.42 -10.79 12.71
C GLY A 106 5.47 -11.65 13.98
N GLY A 107 4.94 -12.88 13.93
CA GLY A 107 4.81 -13.73 15.11
C GLY A 107 3.62 -13.38 16.01
N ASN A 108 2.75 -12.44 15.63
CA ASN A 108 1.49 -12.15 16.30
C ASN A 108 0.30 -12.69 15.47
N PRO A 109 -0.87 -12.97 16.07
CA PRO A 109 -2.08 -13.26 15.30
C PRO A 109 -2.42 -12.11 14.36
N THR A 110 -2.73 -12.42 13.10
CA THR A 110 -3.21 -11.42 12.15
C THR A 110 -4.58 -10.89 12.64
N PRO A 111 -4.73 -9.56 12.83
CA PRO A 111 -5.94 -8.98 13.40
C PRO A 111 -7.15 -9.22 12.49
N SER A 112 -8.33 -9.35 13.08
CA SER A 112 -9.59 -9.27 12.35
C SER A 112 -9.83 -7.83 11.91
N TRP A 113 -10.40 -7.65 10.72
CA TRP A 113 -10.70 -6.33 10.18
C TRP A 113 -11.94 -6.39 9.30
N ASN A 114 -12.72 -5.32 9.30
CA ASN A 114 -13.74 -5.09 8.29
C ASN A 114 -13.88 -3.59 8.04
N VAL A 115 -14.51 -3.23 6.93
CA VAL A 115 -14.66 -1.83 6.51
C VAL A 115 -15.42 -1.01 7.56
N THR A 116 -16.54 -1.53 8.09
CA THR A 116 -17.35 -0.84 9.09
C THR A 116 -16.53 -0.46 10.33
N GLY A 117 -15.76 -1.41 10.87
CA GLY A 117 -14.88 -1.19 12.01
C GLY A 117 -13.76 -0.19 11.73
N HIS A 118 -13.22 -0.17 10.50
CA HIS A 118 -12.25 0.85 10.10
C HIS A 118 -12.90 2.25 10.07
N LEU A 119 -14.11 2.36 9.51
CA LEU A 119 -14.83 3.64 9.44
C LEU A 119 -15.24 4.14 10.83
N ASP A 120 -15.67 3.25 11.72
CA ASP A 120 -15.96 3.57 13.13
C ASP A 120 -14.70 4.06 13.85
N PHE A 121 -13.56 3.41 13.62
CA PHE A 121 -12.26 3.85 14.13
C PHE A 121 -11.92 5.26 13.62
N MET A 122 -12.00 5.49 12.30
CA MET A 122 -11.75 6.80 11.71
C MET A 122 -12.63 7.89 12.34
N ALA A 123 -13.93 7.62 12.47
CA ALA A 123 -14.88 8.54 13.09
C ALA A 123 -14.50 8.85 14.56
N SER A 124 -14.06 7.84 15.32
CA SER A 124 -13.65 8.01 16.71
C SER A 124 -12.37 8.85 16.88
N GLN A 125 -11.49 8.87 15.86
CA GLN A 125 -10.21 9.56 15.89
C GLN A 125 -10.20 10.87 15.08
N SER A 126 -11.35 11.31 14.55
CA SER A 126 -11.43 12.48 13.65
C SER A 126 -10.66 12.36 12.34
N ILE A 127 -10.48 11.12 11.85
CA ILE A 127 -9.83 10.82 10.58
C ILE A 127 -10.87 10.93 9.47
N SER A 128 -10.57 11.80 8.49
CA SER A 128 -11.44 12.00 7.34
C SER A 128 -11.15 10.99 6.23
N GLN A 129 -9.89 10.62 6.06
CA GLN A 129 -9.40 9.84 4.94
C GLN A 129 -8.24 8.95 5.38
N ALA A 130 -8.13 7.77 4.77
CA ALA A 130 -7.02 6.85 4.99
C ALA A 130 -6.43 6.35 3.66
N VAL A 131 -5.11 6.25 3.61
CA VAL A 131 -4.38 5.56 2.55
C VAL A 131 -4.10 4.13 3.01
N LEU A 132 -4.81 3.17 2.42
CA LEU A 132 -4.71 1.77 2.76
C LEU A 132 -3.40 1.17 2.22
N ALA A 133 -2.63 0.54 3.09
CA ALA A 133 -1.46 -0.26 2.76
C ALA A 133 -1.73 -1.72 3.14
N PHE A 134 -1.30 -2.68 2.31
CA PHE A 134 -1.28 -4.07 2.75
C PHE A 134 -0.06 -4.33 3.64
N SER A 135 -0.28 -4.78 4.87
CA SER A 135 0.81 -5.05 5.82
C SER A 135 1.70 -6.20 5.33
N ALA A 136 2.89 -6.32 5.91
CA ALA A 136 3.78 -7.45 5.66
C ALA A 136 3.09 -8.79 6.02
N PRO A 137 3.37 -9.90 5.30
CA PRO A 137 4.34 -10.05 4.21
C PRO A 137 3.83 -9.59 2.81
N GLY A 138 2.59 -9.10 2.72
CA GLY A 138 1.96 -8.75 1.44
C GLY A 138 1.88 -9.92 0.48
N ALA A 139 2.42 -9.74 -0.73
CA ALA A 139 2.49 -10.81 -1.72
C ALA A 139 3.61 -11.84 -1.46
N ASN A 140 4.57 -11.55 -0.57
CA ASN A 140 5.75 -12.40 -0.30
C ASN A 140 5.48 -13.54 0.69
N VAL A 141 4.25 -14.04 0.72
CA VAL A 141 3.86 -15.15 1.61
C VAL A 141 4.59 -16.45 1.23
N TYR A 142 4.94 -16.60 -0.05
CA TYR A 142 5.52 -17.82 -0.62
C TYR A 142 6.90 -17.55 -1.23
N PRO A 143 7.96 -17.37 -0.41
CA PRO A 143 9.31 -17.11 -0.92
C PRO A 143 9.77 -18.17 -1.93
N GLY A 144 10.27 -17.72 -3.08
CA GLY A 144 10.73 -18.57 -4.17
C GLY A 144 9.63 -19.02 -5.14
N ASP A 145 8.35 -18.82 -4.81
CA ASP A 145 7.23 -19.12 -5.72
C ASP A 145 6.79 -17.86 -6.48
N GLN A 146 7.29 -17.73 -7.70
CA GLN A 146 7.00 -16.60 -8.57
C GLN A 146 5.52 -16.51 -8.96
N ALA A 147 4.90 -17.65 -9.29
CA ALA A 147 3.53 -17.67 -9.78
C ALA A 147 2.56 -17.28 -8.66
N ALA A 148 2.73 -17.87 -7.47
CA ALA A 148 1.93 -17.54 -6.29
C ALA A 148 2.09 -16.07 -5.88
N THR A 149 3.32 -15.54 -5.90
CA THR A 149 3.60 -14.15 -5.52
C THR A 149 2.94 -13.14 -6.48
N ILE A 150 3.00 -13.39 -7.79
CA ILE A 150 2.36 -12.53 -8.79
C ILE A 150 0.83 -12.59 -8.68
N ALA A 151 0.27 -13.80 -8.53
CA ALA A 151 -1.17 -14.00 -8.39
C ALA A 151 -1.71 -13.31 -7.13
N LEU A 152 -1.03 -13.47 -6.00
CA LEU A 152 -1.41 -12.86 -4.74
C LEU A 152 -1.32 -11.32 -4.79
N ALA A 153 -0.28 -10.77 -5.43
CA ALA A 153 -0.17 -9.32 -5.63
C ALA A 153 -1.37 -8.75 -6.40
N ARG A 154 -1.79 -9.42 -7.49
CA ARG A 154 -2.96 -9.00 -8.27
C ARG A 154 -4.24 -9.01 -7.44
N LEU A 155 -4.48 -10.07 -6.66
CA LEU A 155 -5.67 -10.18 -5.81
C LEU A 155 -5.69 -9.12 -4.69
N ILE A 156 -4.56 -8.89 -4.04
CA ILE A 156 -4.38 -7.83 -3.04
C ILE A 156 -4.72 -6.46 -3.64
N ASN A 157 -4.18 -6.15 -4.82
CA ASN A 157 -4.38 -4.88 -5.48
C ASN A 157 -5.83 -4.67 -5.93
N GLU A 158 -6.47 -5.69 -6.49
CA GLU A 158 -7.89 -5.64 -6.87
C GLU A 158 -8.80 -5.44 -5.66
N GLN A 159 -8.54 -6.13 -4.54
CA GLN A 159 -9.28 -5.94 -3.29
C GLN A 159 -9.11 -4.54 -2.70
N SER A 160 -7.88 -4.01 -2.73
CA SER A 160 -7.57 -2.67 -2.24
C SER A 160 -8.24 -1.59 -3.09
N ALA A 161 -8.24 -1.79 -4.41
CA ALA A 161 -8.96 -0.95 -5.36
C ALA A 161 -10.47 -1.02 -5.16
N ALA A 162 -11.02 -2.20 -4.82
CA ALA A 162 -12.44 -2.34 -4.50
C ALA A 162 -12.83 -1.51 -3.28
N PHE A 163 -12.05 -1.54 -2.19
CA PHE A 163 -12.31 -0.67 -1.03
C PHE A 163 -12.27 0.82 -1.40
N ALA A 164 -11.24 1.24 -2.15
CA ALA A 164 -11.10 2.64 -2.57
C ALA A 164 -12.24 3.11 -3.50
N ARG A 165 -12.69 2.26 -4.42
CA ARG A 165 -13.81 2.60 -5.34
C ARG A 165 -15.17 2.57 -4.67
N ALA A 166 -15.36 1.67 -3.72
CA ALA A 166 -16.60 1.54 -2.97
C ALA A 166 -16.78 2.68 -1.96
N TYR A 167 -15.69 3.21 -1.40
CA TYR A 167 -15.68 4.33 -0.44
C TYR A 167 -14.73 5.45 -0.89
N PRO A 168 -15.01 6.09 -2.05
CA PRO A 168 -14.07 7.00 -2.70
C PRO A 168 -13.80 8.26 -1.88
N ASP A 169 -14.70 8.66 -0.97
CA ASP A 169 -14.50 9.84 -0.11
C ASP A 169 -13.79 9.48 1.21
N LYS A 170 -13.32 8.24 1.36
CA LYS A 170 -12.72 7.71 2.60
C LYS A 170 -11.38 7.04 2.35
N PHE A 171 -11.27 6.25 1.29
CA PHE A 171 -10.09 5.44 1.03
C PHE A 171 -9.43 5.74 -0.31
N THR A 172 -8.11 5.76 -0.27
CA THR A 172 -7.24 5.46 -1.42
C THR A 172 -6.25 4.38 -0.97
N PHE A 173 -5.32 3.94 -1.82
CA PHE A 173 -4.45 2.81 -1.48
C PHE A 173 -3.07 2.87 -2.11
N TYR A 174 -2.11 2.22 -1.45
CA TYR A 174 -0.84 1.82 -2.05
C TYR A 174 -0.97 0.40 -2.62
N ALA A 175 -0.49 0.20 -3.84
CA ALA A 175 -0.44 -1.14 -4.44
C ALA A 175 0.80 -1.90 -3.98
N VAL A 176 0.69 -3.22 -3.81
CA VAL A 176 1.84 -4.10 -3.61
C VAL A 176 2.40 -4.54 -4.97
N VAL A 177 3.67 -4.95 -4.98
CA VAL A 177 4.32 -5.49 -6.18
C VAL A 177 5.03 -6.82 -5.88
N PRO A 178 5.07 -7.75 -6.85
CA PRO A 178 5.74 -9.04 -6.70
C PRO A 178 7.26 -8.95 -6.87
N LEU A 179 7.94 -8.10 -6.11
CA LEU A 179 9.39 -8.25 -5.94
C LEU A 179 9.67 -9.58 -5.20
N PRO A 180 10.79 -10.28 -5.46
CA PRO A 180 11.96 -9.84 -6.23
C PRO A 180 11.86 -10.05 -7.76
N TYR A 181 10.67 -10.38 -8.30
CA TYR A 181 10.45 -10.62 -9.72
C TYR A 181 10.28 -9.32 -10.50
N THR A 182 11.39 -8.58 -10.67
CA THR A 182 11.42 -7.19 -11.17
C THR A 182 10.57 -6.91 -12.42
N PRO A 183 10.61 -7.70 -13.51
CA PRO A 183 9.76 -7.43 -14.68
C PRO A 183 8.26 -7.49 -14.35
N ASN A 184 7.84 -8.48 -13.55
CA ASN A 184 6.46 -8.60 -13.10
C ASN A 184 6.09 -7.48 -12.11
N ALA A 185 7.02 -7.05 -11.26
CA ALA A 185 6.82 -5.93 -10.36
C ALA A 185 6.56 -4.60 -11.11
N ILE A 186 7.28 -4.36 -12.21
CA ILE A 186 7.07 -3.18 -13.07
C ILE A 186 5.72 -3.26 -13.78
N ALA A 187 5.36 -4.43 -14.31
CA ALA A 187 4.08 -4.65 -14.98
C ALA A 187 2.90 -4.45 -14.01
N GLU A 188 2.98 -5.04 -12.80
CA GLU A 188 1.93 -4.90 -11.78
C GLU A 188 1.84 -3.47 -11.25
N ALA A 189 2.96 -2.77 -11.07
CA ALA A 189 2.95 -1.34 -10.69
C ALA A 189 2.25 -0.49 -11.76
N THR A 190 2.53 -0.74 -13.03
CA THR A 190 1.86 -0.06 -14.17
C THR A 190 0.36 -0.33 -14.14
N TYR A 191 -0.03 -1.61 -14.00
CA TYR A 191 -1.42 -1.99 -13.88
C TYR A 191 -2.13 -1.28 -12.73
N ALA A 192 -1.55 -1.32 -11.53
CA ALA A 192 -2.19 -0.78 -10.34
C ALA A 192 -2.30 0.76 -10.38
N LEU A 193 -1.26 1.45 -10.86
CA LEU A 193 -1.28 2.91 -10.98
C LEU A 193 -2.24 3.38 -12.09
N ASP A 194 -2.16 2.78 -13.28
CA ASP A 194 -2.87 3.30 -14.46
C ASP A 194 -4.31 2.78 -14.56
N THR A 195 -4.50 1.50 -14.24
CA THR A 195 -5.81 0.84 -14.32
C THR A 195 -6.57 0.98 -13.02
N LEU A 196 -5.95 0.56 -11.91
CA LEU A 196 -6.63 0.51 -10.61
C LEU A 196 -6.77 1.88 -9.94
N GLY A 197 -5.83 2.80 -10.19
CA GLY A 197 -5.82 4.13 -9.59
C GLY A 197 -5.13 4.18 -8.23
N ALA A 198 -4.14 3.32 -8.00
CA ALA A 198 -3.33 3.35 -6.79
C ALA A 198 -2.66 4.72 -6.59
N ALA A 199 -2.59 5.20 -5.35
CA ALA A 199 -1.96 6.47 -5.01
C ALA A 199 -0.43 6.39 -4.99
N GLY A 200 0.11 5.19 -4.78
CA GLY A 200 1.53 4.88 -4.76
C GLY A 200 1.77 3.37 -4.68
N ILE A 201 3.03 2.98 -4.50
CA ILE A 201 3.45 1.58 -4.34
C ILE A 201 3.96 1.35 -2.92
N ALA A 202 3.48 0.30 -2.28
CA ALA A 202 4.01 -0.21 -1.02
C ALA A 202 5.15 -1.20 -1.31
N LEU A 203 6.31 -0.94 -0.72
CA LEU A 203 7.44 -1.86 -0.68
C LEU A 203 7.69 -2.31 0.76
N TYR A 204 8.28 -3.50 0.91
CA TYR A 204 8.73 -3.98 2.20
C TYR A 204 10.23 -3.71 2.38
N SER A 205 10.71 -3.65 3.63
CA SER A 205 12.13 -3.40 3.93
C SER A 205 13.09 -4.38 3.23
N ASN A 206 12.65 -5.62 3.03
CA ASN A 206 13.31 -6.60 2.19
C ASN A 206 12.29 -7.49 1.44
N PHE A 207 12.75 -8.09 0.34
CA PHE A 207 12.04 -9.11 -0.43
C PHE A 207 12.93 -10.34 -0.51
N GLU A 208 12.53 -11.40 0.19
CA GLU A 208 13.31 -12.64 0.31
C GLU A 208 14.79 -12.41 0.71
N GLY A 209 15.01 -11.52 1.68
CA GLY A 209 16.34 -11.18 2.19
C GLY A 209 17.15 -10.23 1.31
N ARG A 210 16.61 -9.77 0.18
CA ARG A 210 17.19 -8.68 -0.61
C ARG A 210 16.59 -7.35 -0.15
N TYR A 211 17.42 -6.43 0.31
CA TYR A 211 16.98 -5.12 0.78
C TYR A 211 16.86 -4.14 -0.40
N LEU A 212 16.15 -3.04 -0.20
CA LEU A 212 15.84 -2.07 -1.28
C LEU A 212 17.07 -1.49 -1.98
N GLY A 213 18.23 -1.48 -1.32
CA GLY A 213 19.51 -1.06 -1.91
C GLY A 213 20.18 -2.10 -2.82
N ASP A 214 19.62 -3.30 -2.94
CA ASP A 214 20.15 -4.35 -3.82
C ASP A 214 20.07 -3.92 -5.30
N SER A 215 21.18 -4.07 -6.02
CA SER A 215 21.29 -3.73 -7.44
C SER A 215 20.25 -4.43 -8.33
N ALA A 216 19.72 -5.58 -7.92
CA ALA A 216 18.66 -6.30 -8.64
C ALA A 216 17.33 -5.52 -8.71
N PHE A 217 17.10 -4.57 -7.80
CA PHE A 217 15.90 -3.72 -7.78
C PHE A 217 16.12 -2.38 -8.49
N LYS A 218 17.35 -2.08 -8.94
CA LYS A 218 17.63 -0.86 -9.71
C LYS A 218 16.69 -0.68 -10.92
N PRO A 219 16.41 -1.69 -11.76
CA PRO A 219 15.49 -1.51 -12.89
C PRO A 219 14.05 -1.18 -12.46
N PHE A 220 13.60 -1.67 -11.30
CA PHE A 220 12.29 -1.30 -10.75
C PHE A 220 12.25 0.19 -10.39
N PHE A 221 13.25 0.68 -9.65
CA PHE A 221 13.32 2.10 -9.28
C PHE A 221 13.53 3.01 -10.50
N GLU A 222 14.29 2.59 -11.50
CA GLU A 222 14.42 3.33 -12.77
C GLU A 222 13.07 3.43 -13.50
N ALA A 223 12.30 2.34 -13.55
CA ALA A 223 10.96 2.34 -14.14
C ALA A 223 9.99 3.26 -13.36
N MET A 224 10.02 3.25 -12.03
CA MET A 224 9.20 4.15 -11.21
C MET A 224 9.61 5.61 -11.40
N ASN A 225 10.91 5.91 -11.41
CA ASN A 225 11.42 7.26 -11.63
C ASN A 225 11.09 7.80 -13.04
N ALA A 226 11.09 6.94 -14.06
CA ALA A 226 10.71 7.31 -15.43
C ALA A 226 9.24 7.77 -15.55
N ARG A 227 8.37 7.40 -14.60
CA ARG A 227 6.97 7.87 -14.51
C ARG A 227 6.85 9.27 -13.86
N GLY A 228 7.98 9.90 -13.52
CA GLY A 228 8.06 11.26 -12.99
C GLY A 228 8.15 11.36 -11.47
N SER A 229 8.52 12.54 -10.97
CA SER A 229 8.79 12.80 -9.55
C SER A 229 7.56 12.78 -8.63
N SER A 230 6.38 12.49 -9.17
CA SER A 230 5.14 12.40 -8.39
C SER A 230 4.83 10.97 -7.94
N GLN A 231 5.66 9.97 -8.28
CA GLN A 231 5.45 8.61 -7.79
C GLN A 231 5.76 8.51 -6.29
N ILE A 232 4.88 7.83 -5.55
CA ILE A 232 5.02 7.65 -4.11
C ILE A 232 5.41 6.20 -3.84
N ILE A 233 6.55 6.02 -3.18
CA ILE A 233 6.98 4.73 -2.64
C ILE A 233 6.83 4.79 -1.12
N TYR A 234 5.89 4.02 -0.60
CA TYR A 234 5.70 3.81 0.83
C TYR A 234 6.49 2.56 1.25
N VAL A 235 7.35 2.68 2.26
CA VAL A 235 8.18 1.56 2.74
C VAL A 235 7.65 1.07 4.09
N HIS A 236 7.19 -0.18 4.12
CA HIS A 236 6.72 -0.85 5.32
C HIS A 236 7.79 -1.81 5.86
N PRO A 237 8.02 -1.88 7.18
CA PRO A 237 8.93 -2.87 7.74
C PRO A 237 8.38 -4.30 7.55
N THR A 238 9.25 -5.28 7.35
CA THR A 238 8.87 -6.70 7.39
C THR A 238 9.86 -7.47 8.25
N THR A 239 9.58 -8.75 8.51
CA THR A 239 10.52 -9.65 9.18
C THR A 239 11.90 -9.54 8.53
N PRO A 240 12.96 -9.30 9.32
CA PRO A 240 14.30 -9.21 8.77
C PRO A 240 14.69 -10.60 8.26
N TYR A 241 15.08 -10.68 6.99
CA TYR A 241 15.63 -11.90 6.42
C TYR A 241 17.02 -11.64 5.84
N ILE A 242 17.84 -12.68 5.82
CA ILE A 242 19.11 -12.72 5.09
C ILE A 242 19.21 -14.02 4.30
N ARG A 243 20.09 -14.05 3.29
CA ARG A 243 20.44 -15.28 2.57
C ARG A 243 21.81 -15.76 2.98
N VAL A 244 21.90 -17.00 3.45
CA VAL A 244 23.16 -17.68 3.78
C VAL A 244 23.22 -18.96 2.98
N ASN A 245 24.21 -19.07 2.08
CA ASN A 245 24.40 -20.23 1.20
C ASN A 245 23.14 -20.62 0.40
N GLY A 246 22.39 -19.62 -0.08
CA GLY A 246 21.15 -19.81 -0.85
C GLY A 246 19.89 -19.99 -0.01
N THR A 247 20.02 -20.27 1.28
CA THR A 247 18.90 -20.44 2.20
C THR A 247 18.44 -19.11 2.77
N LEU A 248 17.13 -18.87 2.77
CA LEU A 248 16.51 -17.71 3.44
C LEU A 248 16.40 -17.98 4.94
N ILE A 249 16.94 -17.08 5.76
CA ILE A 249 16.97 -17.23 7.22
C ILE A 249 16.40 -15.97 7.86
N GLU A 250 15.50 -16.13 8.83
CA GLU A 250 15.03 -15.02 9.67
C GLU A 250 16.20 -14.49 10.50
N ALA A 251 16.45 -13.19 10.38
CA ALA A 251 17.58 -12.49 10.96
C ALA A 251 17.15 -11.56 12.11
N ASN A 252 16.16 -11.97 12.91
CA ASN A 252 15.77 -11.24 14.12
C ASN A 252 16.85 -11.46 15.19
N PRO A 253 17.61 -10.41 15.58
CA PRO A 253 18.69 -10.57 16.55
C PRO A 253 18.18 -10.62 18.00
N THR A 254 16.87 -10.51 18.21
CA THR A 254 16.27 -10.38 19.54
C THR A 254 15.43 -11.60 19.91
N VAL A 255 15.13 -11.74 21.21
CA VAL A 255 14.22 -12.77 21.73
C VAL A 255 12.74 -12.40 21.56
N TYR A 256 12.45 -11.18 21.12
CA TYR A 256 11.08 -10.68 21.03
C TYR A 256 10.51 -10.93 19.64
N PRO A 257 9.18 -11.11 19.51
CA PRO A 257 8.53 -11.20 18.21
C PRO A 257 8.84 -9.98 17.33
N THR A 258 8.97 -10.24 16.03
CA THR A 258 9.19 -9.19 15.03
C THR A 258 8.08 -8.14 15.14
N GLY A 259 8.48 -6.87 15.28
CA GLY A 259 7.55 -5.73 15.32
C GLY A 259 7.04 -5.34 16.70
N ASN A 260 7.44 -6.06 17.76
CA ASN A 260 7.16 -5.64 19.14
C ASN A 260 8.23 -4.68 19.70
N ILE A 261 9.32 -4.45 18.97
CA ILE A 261 10.39 -3.50 19.33
C ILE A 261 10.57 -2.48 18.19
N GLU A 262 10.85 -1.22 18.57
CA GLU A 262 11.23 -0.07 17.72
C GLU A 262 10.13 0.69 16.95
N PHE A 263 9.01 0.08 16.54
CA PHE A 263 8.04 0.78 15.66
C PHE A 263 7.40 2.05 16.24
N TYR A 264 7.38 2.23 17.58
CA TYR A 264 6.73 3.37 18.23
C TYR A 264 7.55 4.66 18.29
N PHE A 265 8.81 4.69 17.82
CA PHE A 265 9.72 5.83 18.02
C PHE A 265 9.97 6.71 16.78
N GLU A 266 9.26 6.48 15.68
CA GLU A 266 9.57 7.12 14.39
C GLU A 266 9.45 8.65 14.42
N THR A 267 8.33 9.23 14.85
CA THR A 267 8.12 10.69 14.79
C THR A 267 9.10 11.48 15.67
N ALA A 268 9.41 10.98 16.86
CA ALA A 268 10.35 11.64 17.78
C ALA A 268 11.80 11.54 17.25
N ARG A 269 12.17 10.42 16.62
CA ARG A 269 13.48 10.25 15.98
C ARG A 269 13.62 11.16 14.77
N LEU A 270 12.61 11.27 13.92
CA LEU A 270 12.67 12.15 12.73
C LEU A 270 12.90 13.62 13.11
N LEU A 271 12.23 14.10 14.18
CA LEU A 271 12.46 15.45 14.70
C LEU A 271 13.87 15.61 15.30
N ALA A 272 14.41 14.58 15.96
CA ALA A 272 15.78 14.59 16.47
C ALA A 272 16.84 14.57 15.35
N TYR A 273 16.48 14.13 14.14
CA TYR A 273 17.33 14.15 12.94
C TYR A 273 17.11 15.39 12.06
N ASP A 274 16.46 16.44 12.57
CA ASP A 274 16.17 17.69 11.85
C ASP A 274 15.39 17.50 10.53
N ILE A 275 14.59 16.44 10.44
CA ILE A 275 13.67 16.27 9.31
C ILE A 275 12.58 17.36 9.39
N SER A 276 12.48 18.16 8.34
CA SER A 276 11.46 19.22 8.27
C SER A 276 10.07 18.67 8.53
N THR A 277 9.31 19.38 9.36
CA THR A 277 7.89 19.11 9.65
C THR A 277 7.00 19.08 8.41
N THR A 278 7.47 19.64 7.28
CA THR A 278 6.80 19.54 5.97
C THR A 278 6.85 18.14 5.34
N ASN A 279 7.73 17.26 5.84
CA ASN A 279 7.90 15.87 5.42
C ASN A 279 7.38 14.88 6.48
N LEU A 280 6.67 15.37 7.49
CA LEU A 280 6.05 14.54 8.52
C LEU A 280 4.56 14.36 8.20
N PHE A 281 4.06 13.15 8.36
CA PHE A 281 2.69 12.77 8.02
C PHE A 281 2.06 12.02 9.20
N PHE A 282 0.76 12.21 9.38
CA PHE A 282 -0.01 11.45 10.35
C PHE A 282 -0.29 10.03 9.82
N GLY A 283 -0.09 9.03 10.67
CA GLY A 283 -0.29 7.62 10.37
C GLY A 283 -0.66 6.85 11.63
N THR A 284 -1.54 5.84 11.53
CA THR A 284 -2.01 5.10 12.70
C THR A 284 -1.37 3.72 12.86
N ASP A 285 -1.15 2.98 11.77
CA ASP A 285 -0.87 1.53 11.79
C ASP A 285 -2.10 0.71 12.27
N PHE A 286 -3.32 1.25 12.10
CA PHE A 286 -4.55 0.50 12.35
C PHE A 286 -4.70 -0.65 11.35
N PRO A 287 -5.14 -1.87 11.73
CA PRO A 287 -5.57 -2.30 13.06
C PRO A 287 -4.47 -3.01 13.87
N TYR A 288 -3.20 -2.91 13.47
CA TYR A 288 -2.10 -3.63 14.11
C TYR A 288 -1.63 -2.93 15.39
N ALA A 289 -1.59 -1.60 15.40
CA ALA A 289 -1.29 -0.84 16.60
C ALA A 289 -2.45 -0.92 17.63
N PRO A 290 -2.14 -1.09 18.93
CA PRO A 290 -3.18 -1.19 19.97
C PRO A 290 -4.03 0.08 20.09
N ILE A 291 -5.34 -0.06 20.28
CA ILE A 291 -6.27 1.08 20.28
C ILE A 291 -5.97 2.18 21.30
N PHE A 292 -5.32 1.83 22.41
CA PHE A 292 -4.98 2.79 23.46
C PHE A 292 -3.78 3.68 23.12
N THR A 293 -3.03 3.41 22.04
CA THR A 293 -1.85 4.22 21.67
C THR A 293 -2.23 5.46 20.85
N TYR A 294 -3.35 5.43 20.12
CA TYR A 294 -3.74 6.50 19.18
C TYR A 294 -4.00 7.84 19.87
N GLY A 295 -4.88 7.86 20.88
CA GLY A 295 -5.24 9.07 21.61
C GLY A 295 -4.03 9.78 22.23
N PRO A 296 -3.17 9.08 23.01
CA PRO A 296 -1.94 9.64 23.53
C PRO A 296 -0.98 10.17 22.45
N SER A 297 -0.83 9.47 21.32
CA SER A 297 0.02 9.93 20.20
C SER A 297 -0.50 11.23 19.58
N LEU A 298 -1.82 11.33 19.36
CA LEU A 298 -2.48 12.55 18.88
C LEU A 298 -2.28 13.72 19.85
N ILE A 299 -2.56 13.48 21.14
CA ILE A 299 -2.38 14.49 22.20
C ILE A 299 -0.92 14.93 22.28
N GLY A 300 0.04 14.01 22.14
CA GLY A 300 1.47 14.31 22.13
C GLY A 300 1.86 15.32 21.05
N ILE A 301 1.37 15.15 19.82
CA ILE A 301 1.62 16.11 18.73
C ILE A 301 0.88 17.43 18.98
N GLN A 302 -0.39 17.37 19.42
CA GLN A 302 -1.22 18.56 19.65
C GLN A 302 -0.67 19.47 20.76
N THR A 303 -0.12 18.87 21.81
CA THR A 303 0.38 19.57 23.01
C THR A 303 1.87 19.85 22.98
N SER A 304 2.59 19.33 21.97
CA SER A 304 4.03 19.54 21.85
C SER A 304 4.39 21.03 21.77
N PRO A 305 5.25 21.57 22.66
CA PRO A 305 5.60 22.99 22.68
C PRO A 305 6.53 23.41 21.54
N PHE A 306 7.16 22.46 20.85
CA PHE A 306 8.14 22.70 19.78
C PHE A 306 7.57 22.52 18.37
N VAL A 307 6.28 22.21 18.23
CA VAL A 307 5.57 22.15 16.95
C VAL A 307 4.57 23.30 16.90
N THR A 308 4.69 24.19 15.91
CA THR A 308 3.78 25.32 15.74
C THR A 308 2.40 24.88 15.26
N ASN A 309 1.39 25.74 15.39
CA ASN A 309 0.03 25.45 14.86
C ASN A 309 0.02 25.15 13.35
N ALA A 310 0.84 25.87 12.58
CA ALA A 310 0.96 25.65 11.14
C ALA A 310 1.54 24.26 10.84
N GLU A 311 2.59 23.86 11.56
CA GLU A 311 3.22 22.55 11.40
C GLU A 311 2.31 21.41 11.85
N ARG A 312 1.54 21.58 12.93
CA ARG A 312 0.51 20.62 13.33
C ARG A 312 -0.51 20.39 12.22
N SER A 313 -1.01 21.48 11.60
CA SER A 313 -1.92 21.38 10.47
C SER A 313 -1.26 20.71 9.25
N GLY A 314 0.04 20.97 9.05
CA GLY A 314 0.90 20.28 8.09
C GLY A 314 0.88 18.76 8.29
N ILE A 315 1.33 18.31 9.46
CA ILE A 315 1.45 16.90 9.85
C ILE A 315 0.11 16.17 9.71
N PHE A 316 -0.95 16.79 10.20
CA PHE A 316 -2.27 16.18 10.26
C PHE A 316 -2.98 16.05 8.91
N ALA A 317 -2.70 16.93 7.94
CA ALA A 317 -3.42 16.88 6.66
C ALA A 317 -2.69 17.56 5.50
N GLN A 318 -2.17 18.78 5.68
CA GLN A 318 -1.76 19.58 4.52
C GLN A 318 -0.55 18.99 3.78
N ASN A 319 0.37 18.35 4.52
CA ASN A 319 1.50 17.66 3.90
C ASN A 319 1.02 16.50 3.03
N ALA A 320 0.07 15.69 3.52
CA ALA A 320 -0.53 14.60 2.75
C ALA A 320 -1.24 15.15 1.50
N ARG A 321 -2.07 16.21 1.62
CA ARG A 321 -2.72 16.84 0.46
C ARG A 321 -1.71 17.32 -0.59
N ARG A 322 -0.58 17.87 -0.17
CA ARG A 322 0.49 18.28 -1.09
C ARG A 322 1.18 17.09 -1.76
N LEU A 323 1.46 16.03 -1.00
CA LEU A 323 2.16 14.85 -1.51
C LEU A 323 1.30 14.05 -2.49
N PHE A 324 0.04 13.79 -2.13
CA PHE A 324 -0.85 12.95 -2.91
C PHE A 324 -1.64 13.72 -3.97
N GLY A 325 -1.82 15.04 -3.81
CA GLY A 325 -2.59 15.86 -4.73
C GLY A 325 -4.00 15.30 -4.94
N GLU A 326 -4.42 15.17 -6.19
CA GLU A 326 -5.74 14.64 -6.58
C GLU A 326 -5.93 13.14 -6.28
N ARG A 327 -4.88 12.41 -5.84
CA ARG A 327 -4.97 10.98 -5.50
C ARG A 327 -5.53 10.73 -4.11
N ILE A 328 -5.63 11.77 -3.29
CA ILE A 328 -6.45 11.78 -2.08
C ILE A 328 -7.67 12.68 -2.38
N PRO A 329 -8.90 12.21 -2.12
CA PRO A 329 -10.11 13.01 -2.35
C PRO A 329 -10.08 14.33 -1.55
N LEU A 330 -10.94 15.30 -1.87
CA LEU A 330 -11.07 16.53 -1.07
C LEU A 330 -12.12 16.40 0.04
#